data_AF-A0A392TAL6-F1
#
_entry.id   AF-A0A392TAL6-F1
#
_cell.length_a   1.000
_cell.length_b   1.000
_cell.length_c   1.000
_cell.angle_alpha   90.00
_cell.angle_beta   90.00
_cell.angle_gamma   90.00
#
_symmetry.space_group_name_H-M   'P 1'
#
loop_
_entity.id
_entity.type
_entity.pdbx_description
1 polymer ?
#
loop_
_entity_poly.entity_id
_entity_poly.type
_entity_poly.pdbx_seq_one_letter_code
_entity_poly.pdbx_strand_id
1 'polypeptide(L)' 'MRWYFQISHPYMRPLPPGDPPRPCEEAIIEDEAEAEGPLATRLTGRINRIRRIAEDLLSSGELPKGSRAHRDVQEIWEA' A
#
# COMPACT_ATOMS: atom_id res chain seq x y z
N MET A 1 -15.39 -12.31 9.07
CA MET A 1 -14.54 -11.15 8.76
C MET A 1 -14.65 -10.05 9.83
N ARG A 2 -15.84 -9.48 10.12
CA ARG A 2 -16.03 -8.40 11.12
C ARG A 2 -15.44 -8.66 12.52
N TRP A 3 -15.57 -9.90 13.03
CA TRP A 3 -15.04 -10.27 14.35
C TRP A 3 -13.52 -10.16 14.47
N TYR A 4 -12.77 -10.51 13.40
CA TYR A 4 -11.30 -10.41 13.41
C TYR A 4 -10.84 -8.95 13.40
N PHE A 5 -11.52 -8.10 12.63
CA PHE A 5 -11.22 -6.67 12.52
C PHE A 5 -11.37 -5.91 13.85
N GLN A 6 -12.37 -6.27 14.67
CA GLN A 6 -12.65 -5.60 15.95
C GLN A 6 -11.61 -5.85 17.04
N ILE A 7 -10.88 -6.97 16.98
CA ILE A 7 -9.95 -7.38 18.05
C ILE A 7 -8.51 -6.88 17.78
N SER A 8 -8.11 -6.80 16.50
CA SER A 8 -6.74 -6.46 16.11
C SER A 8 -6.48 -4.95 15.99
N HIS A 9 -7.52 -4.14 15.82
CA HIS A 9 -7.36 -2.70 15.62
C HIS A 9 -7.68 -1.93 16.90
N PRO A 10 -6.68 -1.35 17.61
CA PRO A 10 -6.91 -0.58 18.84
C PRO A 10 -7.86 0.62 18.64
N TYR A 11 -8.09 1.01 17.38
CA TYR A 11 -9.02 2.04 16.96
C TYR A 11 -10.51 1.61 16.93
N MET A 12 -10.81 0.31 17.00
CA MET A 12 -12.19 -0.21 17.02
C MET A 12 -12.72 -0.49 18.44
N ARG A 13 -11.93 -0.23 19.48
CA ARG A 13 -12.44 -0.25 20.87
C ARG A 13 -13.43 0.90 21.09
N PRO A 14 -14.59 0.67 21.71
CA PRO A 14 -15.51 1.75 22.05
C PRO A 14 -14.82 2.81 22.90
N LEU A 15 -15.00 4.08 22.56
CA LEU A 15 -14.55 5.19 23.41
C LEU A 15 -15.38 5.23 24.70
N PRO A 16 -14.79 5.62 25.83
CA PRO A 16 -15.54 5.83 27.06
C PRO A 16 -16.56 6.97 26.90
N PRO A 17 -17.65 6.98 27.68
CA PRO A 17 -18.68 8.01 27.59
C PRO A 17 -18.11 9.41 27.90
N GLY A 18 -18.28 10.37 26.98
CA GLY A 18 -17.85 11.75 27.15
C GLY A 18 -16.67 12.18 26.26
N ASP A 19 -16.00 11.22 25.61
CA ASP A 19 -15.01 11.53 24.60
C ASP A 19 -15.68 11.94 23.27
N PRO A 20 -15.14 12.92 22.54
CA PRO A 20 -15.63 13.26 21.20
C PRO A 20 -15.51 12.04 20.27
N PRO A 21 -16.43 11.85 19.30
CA PRO A 21 -16.29 10.80 18.30
C PRO A 21 -14.89 10.84 17.69
N ARG A 22 -14.26 9.66 17.54
CA ARG A 22 -12.97 9.61 16.82
C ARG A 22 -13.19 10.24 15.43
N PRO A 23 -12.23 11.03 14.92
CA PRO A 23 -12.25 11.41 13.51
C PRO A 23 -12.36 10.13 12.67
N CYS A 24 -13.34 10.10 11.79
CA CYS A 24 -13.98 8.90 11.25
C CYS A 24 -13.07 8.09 10.32
N GLU A 25 -12.10 7.38 10.91
CA GLU A 25 -11.39 6.30 10.21
C GLU A 25 -12.37 5.16 9.85
N GLU A 26 -13.53 5.04 10.52
CA GLU A 26 -14.56 4.07 10.16
C GLU A 26 -15.15 4.32 8.76
N ALA A 27 -15.28 5.58 8.33
CA ALA A 27 -15.72 5.91 6.96
C ALA A 27 -14.67 5.53 5.92
N ILE A 28 -13.39 5.51 6.28
CA ILE A 28 -12.29 5.10 5.39
C ILE A 28 -12.27 3.57 5.26
N ILE A 29 -12.56 2.85 6.35
CA ILE A 29 -12.52 1.37 6.39
C ILE A 29 -13.76 0.73 5.76
N GLU A 30 -14.96 1.31 5.92
CA GLU A 30 -16.15 0.84 5.19
C GLU A 30 -16.05 1.15 3.69
N ASP A 31 -15.53 2.31 3.29
CA ASP A 31 -15.21 2.64 1.89
C ASP A 31 -14.11 1.73 1.34
N GLU A 32 -13.06 1.40 2.11
CA GLU A 32 -12.03 0.43 1.71
C GLU A 32 -12.58 -0.99 1.54
N ALA A 33 -13.50 -1.44 2.38
CA ALA A 33 -14.09 -2.78 2.29
C ALA A 33 -15.08 -2.92 1.12
N GLU A 34 -15.79 -1.84 0.76
CA GLU A 34 -16.71 -1.83 -0.40
C GLU A 34 -15.95 -1.56 -1.73
N ALA A 35 -14.83 -0.83 -1.67
CA ALA A 35 -13.97 -0.50 -2.81
C ALA A 35 -12.69 -1.37 -2.93
N GLU A 36 -12.61 -2.48 -2.21
CA GLU A 36 -11.44 -3.39 -2.19
C GLU A 36 -11.13 -3.98 -3.59
N GLY A 37 -12.06 -3.88 -4.56
CA GLY A 37 -11.81 -4.21 -5.97
C GLY A 37 -11.08 -3.10 -6.76
N PRO A 38 -11.64 -1.88 -6.88
CA PRO A 38 -11.01 -0.78 -7.63
C PRO A 38 -9.68 -0.29 -7.05
N LEU A 39 -9.54 -0.19 -5.73
CA LEU A 39 -8.31 0.31 -5.11
C LEU A 39 -7.16 -0.68 -5.26
N ALA A 40 -7.41 -1.97 -4.99
CA ALA A 40 -6.44 -3.04 -5.19
C ALA A 40 -6.00 -3.11 -6.66
N THR A 41 -6.95 -3.11 -7.60
CA THR A 41 -6.65 -3.10 -9.05
C THR A 41 -5.79 -1.90 -9.44
N ARG A 42 -6.10 -0.70 -8.93
CA ARG A 42 -5.32 0.52 -9.18
C ARG A 42 -3.91 0.44 -8.59
N LEU A 43 -3.78 -0.10 -7.38
CA LEU A 43 -2.47 -0.33 -6.74
C LEU A 43 -1.64 -1.34 -7.53
N THR A 44 -2.22 -2.48 -7.90
CA THR A 44 -1.56 -3.50 -8.73
C THR A 44 -1.11 -2.91 -10.06
N GLY A 45 -1.95 -2.10 -10.71
CA GLY A 45 -1.58 -1.39 -11.93
C GLY A 45 -0.40 -0.45 -11.75
N ARG A 46 -0.35 0.30 -10.62
CA ARG A 46 0.79 1.16 -10.29
C ARG A 46 2.06 0.36 -10.02
N ILE A 47 1.98 -0.74 -9.26
CA ILE A 47 3.10 -1.64 -8.97
C ILE A 47 3.67 -2.23 -10.26
N ASN A 48 2.82 -2.74 -11.15
CA ASN A 48 3.25 -3.27 -12.45
C ASN A 48 3.94 -2.22 -13.31
N ARG A 49 3.47 -0.97 -13.26
CA ARG A 49 4.12 0.14 -13.96
C ARG A 49 5.51 0.45 -13.38
N ILE A 50 5.64 0.48 -12.05
CA ILE A 50 6.93 0.68 -11.37
C ILE A 50 7.90 -0.44 -11.75
N ARG A 51 7.45 -1.69 -11.70
CA ARG A 51 8.20 -2.86 -12.16
C ARG A 51 8.73 -2.65 -13.58
N ARG A 52 7.87 -2.31 -14.54
CA ARG A 52 8.28 -2.13 -15.94
C ARG A 52 9.31 -1.02 -16.12
N ILE A 53 9.20 0.07 -15.36
CA ILE A 53 10.19 1.16 -15.37
C ILE A 53 11.53 0.67 -14.81
N ALA A 54 11.52 -0.09 -13.72
CA ALA A 54 12.74 -0.64 -13.13
C ALA A 54 13.44 -1.60 -14.10
N GLU A 55 12.70 -2.49 -14.78
CA GLU A 55 13.24 -3.38 -15.80
C GLU A 55 13.86 -2.62 -16.99
N ASP A 56 13.18 -1.58 -17.47
CA ASP A 56 13.68 -0.73 -18.56
C ASP A 56 14.99 -0.05 -18.16
N LEU A 57 15.07 0.53 -16.96
CA LEU A 57 16.30 1.16 -16.44
C LEU A 57 17.47 0.17 -16.26
N LEU A 58 17.18 -1.08 -15.88
CA LEU A 58 18.21 -2.11 -15.72
C LEU A 58 18.70 -2.66 -17.07
N SER A 59 17.85 -2.65 -18.10
CA SER A 59 18.16 -3.19 -19.43
C SER A 59 18.69 -2.14 -20.41
N SER A 60 18.32 -0.86 -20.25
CA SER A 60 18.71 0.23 -21.15
C SER A 60 20.20 0.61 -21.05
N GLY A 61 20.84 0.31 -19.91
CA GLY A 61 22.21 0.72 -19.63
C GLY A 61 22.34 2.20 -19.22
N GLU A 62 21.24 2.91 -19.00
CA GLU A 62 21.22 4.28 -18.47
C GLU A 62 21.83 4.34 -17.05
N LEU A 63 21.68 3.26 -16.29
CA LEU A 63 22.29 3.10 -14.99
C LEU A 63 23.63 2.34 -15.12
N PRO A 64 24.76 2.96 -14.74
CA PRO A 64 26.05 2.25 -14.73
C PRO A 64 25.97 1.02 -13.82
N LYS A 65 26.36 -0.15 -14.34
CA LYS A 65 26.39 -1.39 -13.57
C LYS A 65 27.23 -1.24 -12.30
N GLY A 66 26.69 -1.71 -11.19
CA GLY A 66 27.34 -1.62 -9.87
C GLY A 66 27.25 -0.24 -9.21
N SER A 67 26.66 0.76 -9.86
CA SER A 67 26.33 2.02 -9.19
C SER A 67 25.30 1.80 -8.08
N ARG A 68 25.25 2.72 -7.12
CA ARG A 68 24.22 2.71 -6.07
C ARG A 68 22.81 2.71 -6.69
N ALA A 69 22.57 3.57 -7.67
CA ALA A 69 21.28 3.65 -8.36
C ALA A 69 20.89 2.33 -9.04
N HIS A 70 21.84 1.65 -9.72
CA HIS A 70 21.58 0.33 -10.31
C HIS A 70 21.18 -0.71 -9.26
N ARG A 71 21.88 -0.76 -8.12
CA ARG A 71 21.56 -1.70 -7.04
C ARG A 71 20.21 -1.40 -6.40
N ASP A 72 19.92 -0.13 -6.13
CA ASP A 72 18.65 0.29 -5.51
C ASP A 72 17.46 -0.05 -6.43
N VAL A 73 17.59 0.14 -7.75
CA VAL A 73 16.56 -0.25 -8.73
C VAL A 73 16.42 -1.77 -8.86
N GLN A 74 17.54 -2.51 -8.79
CA GLN A 74 17.52 -3.97 -8.79
C GLN A 74 16.80 -4.53 -7.56
N GLU A 75 16.99 -3.94 -6.38
CA GLU A 75 16.29 -4.33 -5.16
C GLU A 75 14.77 -4.08 -5.27
N ILE A 76 14.36 -2.97 -5.89
CA ILE A 76 12.93 -2.68 -6.16
C ILE A 76 12.31 -3.69 -7.14
N TRP A 77 13.07 -4.17 -8.12
CA TRP A 77 12.59 -5.13 -9.12
C TRP A 77 12.38 -6.54 -8.56
N GLU A 78 13.28 -6.98 -7.67
CA GLU A 78 13.28 -8.31 -7.04
C GLU A 78 12.32 -8.41 -5.83
N ALA A 79 11.77 -7.29 -5.37
CA ALA A 79 10.75 -7.24 -4.31
C ALA A 79 9.37 -7.79 -4.76
#